data_AF-A0AA35J0P5-F1
#
_entry.id   AF-A0AA35J0P5-F1
#
_cell.length_a   1.000
_cell.length_b   1.000
_cell.length_c   1.000
_cell.angle_alpha   90.00
_cell.angle_beta   90.00
_cell.angle_gamma   90.00
#
_symmetry.space_group_name_H-M   'P 1'
#
loop_
_entity.id
_entity.type
_entity.pdbx_description
1 polymer ?
#
loop_
_entity_poly.entity_id
_entity_poly.type
_entity_poly.pdbx_seq_one_letter_code
_entity_poly.pdbx_strand_id
1 'polypeptide(L)'
;MEQNKDPQMISKHSSRLPIWVLSPREEQQARKNLKTATYGKCASFVQAMANCAKANGMKVFPTCDKQRDEMKSCLLFYQTDAKYLDDERDKIVLEKISKLEELYQKQNSTK
;
A
#
# COMPACT_ATOMS: atom_id res chain seq x y z
N MET A 1 -8.46 -26.28 -47.34
CA MET A 1 -8.93 -25.98 -45.98
C MET A 1 -7.98 -24.96 -45.40
N GLU A 2 -8.56 -23.80 -45.10
CA GLU A 2 -8.04 -22.63 -44.36
C GLU A 2 -6.74 -21.96 -44.80
N GLN A 3 -6.95 -20.79 -45.42
CA GLN A 3 -6.05 -19.64 -45.46
C GLN A 3 -5.80 -19.14 -44.03
N ASN A 4 -4.57 -18.72 -43.71
CA ASN A 4 -4.23 -17.29 -43.75
C ASN A 4 -2.78 -17.04 -43.33
N LYS A 5 -2.05 -16.51 -44.29
CA LYS A 5 -0.80 -15.77 -44.16
C LYS A 5 -1.16 -14.41 -43.60
N ASP A 6 -0.53 -13.96 -42.52
CA ASP A 6 -0.20 -12.55 -42.43
C ASP A 6 1.13 -12.30 -41.68
N PRO A 7 2.01 -11.47 -42.27
CA PRO A 7 3.28 -11.09 -41.71
C PRO A 7 3.13 -9.90 -40.75
N GLN A 8 3.93 -9.91 -39.68
CA GLN A 8 4.37 -8.76 -38.88
C GLN A 8 3.40 -7.59 -38.65
N MET A 9 2.91 -7.46 -37.41
CA MET A 9 2.54 -6.17 -36.81
C MET A 9 3.00 -6.14 -35.35
N ILE A 10 4.32 -5.98 -35.12
CA ILE A 10 4.80 -5.40 -33.87
C ILE A 10 4.43 -3.92 -33.95
N SER A 11 3.17 -3.63 -33.66
CA SER A 11 2.64 -2.28 -33.56
C SER A 11 3.41 -1.56 -32.46
N LYS A 12 4.05 -0.45 -32.81
CA LYS A 12 4.69 0.50 -31.90
C LYS A 12 3.62 1.19 -31.02
N HIS A 13 3.00 0.47 -30.10
CA HIS A 13 2.38 1.11 -28.94
C HIS A 13 3.47 1.27 -27.88
N SER A 14 3.74 2.52 -27.51
CA SER A 14 4.63 2.86 -26.39
C SER A 14 4.42 1.89 -25.23
N SER A 15 5.52 1.36 -24.69
CA SER A 15 5.65 0.39 -23.60
C SER A 15 5.01 0.84 -22.29
N ARG A 16 3.70 1.07 -22.28
CA ARG A 16 2.93 1.41 -21.08
C ARG A 16 2.65 0.11 -20.36
N LEU A 17 3.30 -0.03 -19.21
CA LEU A 17 3.03 -1.13 -18.29
C LEU A 17 1.54 -1.15 -17.94
N PRO A 18 0.96 -2.33 -17.69
CA PRO A 18 -0.42 -2.44 -17.23
C PRO A 18 -0.66 -1.57 -15.99
N ILE A 19 -1.87 -1.04 -15.83
CA ILE A 19 -2.19 -0.07 -14.77
C ILE A 19 -2.00 -0.62 -13.34
N TRP A 20 -2.16 -1.94 -13.19
CA TRP A 20 -1.97 -2.69 -11.96
C TRP A 20 -0.48 -2.87 -11.59
N VAL A 21 0.44 -2.59 -12.51
CA VAL A 21 1.86 -2.57 -12.19
C VAL A 21 2.19 -1.26 -11.49
N LEU A 22 2.51 -1.38 -10.20
CA LEU A 22 2.94 -0.26 -9.38
C LEU A 22 4.42 0.05 -9.60
N SER A 23 4.72 1.34 -9.74
CA SER A 23 6.09 1.85 -9.69
C SER A 23 6.67 1.73 -8.28
N PRO A 24 8.01 1.76 -8.13
CA PRO A 24 8.64 1.71 -6.80
C PRO A 24 8.17 2.82 -5.85
N ARG A 25 7.77 3.97 -6.38
CA ARG A 25 7.23 5.09 -5.58
C ARG A 25 5.83 4.78 -5.05
N GLU A 26 4.97 4.19 -5.89
CA GLU A 26 3.61 3.78 -5.51
C GLU A 26 3.66 2.63 -4.49
N GLU A 27 4.57 1.68 -4.68
CA GLU A 27 4.81 0.60 -3.71
C GLU A 27 5.29 1.14 -2.36
N GLN A 28 6.17 2.15 -2.37
CA GLN A 28 6.58 2.83 -1.14
C GLN A 28 5.41 3.58 -0.48
N GLN A 29 4.50 4.15 -1.28
CA GLN A 29 3.30 4.81 -0.77
C GLN A 29 2.33 3.81 -0.13
N ALA A 30 2.09 2.65 -0.76
CA ALA A 30 1.28 1.58 -0.18
C ALA A 30 1.81 1.16 1.19
N ARG A 31 3.13 0.99 1.32
CA ARG A 31 3.78 0.66 2.60
C ARG A 31 3.64 1.76 3.65
N LYS A 32 3.70 3.03 3.24
CA LYS A 32 3.46 4.17 4.14
C LYS A 32 2.02 4.21 4.63
N ASN A 33 1.06 3.99 3.73
CA ASN A 33 -0.37 3.95 4.08
C ASN A 33 -0.66 2.78 5.04
N LEU A 34 -0.12 1.59 4.73
CA LEU A 34 -0.22 0.42 5.60
C LEU A 34 0.37 0.70 6.98
N LYS A 35 1.55 1.33 7.05
CA LYS A 35 2.16 1.73 8.32
C LYS A 35 1.20 2.63 9.09
N THR A 36 0.72 3.73 8.50
CA THR A 36 -0.21 4.66 9.17
C THR A 36 -1.48 3.98 9.65
N ALA A 37 -2.10 3.13 8.81
CA ALA A 37 -3.29 2.37 9.19
C ALA A 37 -3.01 1.39 10.34
N THR A 38 -1.85 0.73 10.31
CA THR A 38 -1.41 -0.21 11.36
C THR A 38 -1.18 0.50 12.69
N TYR A 39 -0.57 1.69 12.68
CA TYR A 39 -0.41 2.51 13.89
C TYR A 39 -1.76 2.93 14.48
N GLY A 40 -2.77 3.20 13.65
CA GLY A 40 -4.14 3.46 14.10
C GLY A 40 -4.78 2.24 14.77
N LYS A 41 -4.62 1.05 14.18
CA LYS A 41 -5.16 -0.21 14.74
C LYS A 41 -4.47 -0.61 16.04
N CYS A 42 -3.15 -0.41 16.14
CA CYS A 42 -2.35 -0.72 17.31
C CYS A 42 -2.21 0.47 18.29
N ALA A 43 -3.04 1.51 18.18
CA ALA A 43 -2.92 2.73 18.96
C ALA A 43 -3.00 2.49 20.48
N SER A 44 -3.80 1.50 20.92
CA SER A 44 -3.91 1.11 22.33
C SER A 44 -2.58 0.62 22.90
N PHE A 45 -1.87 -0.23 22.17
CA PHE A 45 -0.56 -0.76 22.58
C PHE A 45 0.51 0.32 22.58
N VAL A 46 0.47 1.23 21.60
CA VAL A 46 1.38 2.39 21.55
C VAL A 46 1.15 3.32 22.74
N GLN A 47 -0.12 3.57 23.10
CA GLN A 47 -0.46 4.36 24.30
C GLN A 47 -0.03 3.66 25.58
N ALA A 48 -0.22 2.35 25.71
CA ALA A 48 0.24 1.58 26.86
C ALA A 48 1.76 1.66 27.03
N MET A 49 2.52 1.56 25.93
CA MET A 49 3.96 1.75 25.93
C MET A 49 4.35 3.18 26.32
N ALA A 50 3.68 4.20 25.77
CA ALA A 50 3.93 5.60 26.09
C ALA A 50 3.65 5.91 27.57
N ASN A 51 2.58 5.36 28.13
CA ASN A 51 2.24 5.49 29.55
C ASN A 51 3.30 4.84 30.44
N CYS A 52 3.77 3.65 30.06
CA CYS A 52 4.85 2.97 30.78
C CYS A 52 6.18 3.74 30.70
N ALA A 53 6.52 4.29 29.53
CA ALA A 53 7.71 5.12 29.35
C ALA A 53 7.63 6.41 30.16
N LYS A 54 6.46 7.05 30.22
CA LYS A 54 6.23 8.25 31.03
C LYS A 54 6.37 7.97 32.53
N ALA A 55 5.90 6.81 33.00
CA ALA A 55 6.00 6.41 34.40
C ALA A 55 7.43 6.03 34.83
N ASN A 56 8.22 5.42 33.92
CA ASN A 56 9.54 4.86 34.24
C ASN A 56 10.72 5.73 33.75
N GLY A 57 10.46 6.82 33.03
CA GLY A 57 11.49 7.74 32.54
C GLY A 57 12.51 7.04 31.65
N MET A 58 13.81 7.33 31.84
CA MET A 58 14.91 6.70 31.08
C MET A 58 15.02 5.17 31.27
N LYS A 59 14.36 4.57 32.27
CA LYS A 59 14.38 3.12 32.54
C LYS A 59 13.25 2.38 31.80
N VAL A 60 13.00 2.75 30.54
CA VAL A 60 12.00 2.09 29.70
C VAL A 60 12.36 0.61 29.48
N PHE A 61 13.65 0.31 29.41
CA PHE A 61 14.21 -1.04 29.35
C PHE A 61 14.80 -1.37 30.73
N PRO A 62 14.47 -2.49 31.38
CA PRO A 62 13.64 -3.63 30.97
C PRO A 62 12.17 -3.59 31.44
N THR A 63 11.75 -2.55 32.16
CA THR A 63 10.47 -2.52 32.88
C THR A 63 9.24 -2.53 31.97
N CYS A 64 9.35 -1.96 30.77
CA CYS A 64 8.24 -1.86 29.81
C CYS A 64 8.32 -2.90 28.67
N ASP A 65 9.08 -3.98 28.87
CA ASP A 65 9.32 -4.99 27.83
C ASP A 65 8.04 -5.71 27.39
N LYS A 66 7.13 -5.96 28.33
CA LYS A 66 5.83 -6.60 28.02
C LYS A 66 5.00 -5.76 27.05
N GLN A 67 4.85 -4.47 27.33
CA GLN A 67 4.09 -3.54 26.49
C GLN A 67 4.75 -3.34 25.12
N ARG A 68 6.09 -3.36 25.08
CA ARG A 68 6.85 -3.32 23.83
C ARG A 68 6.60 -4.57 22.98
N ASP A 69 6.62 -5.75 23.59
CA ASP A 69 6.45 -7.01 22.89
C ASP A 69 5.01 -7.17 22.35
N GLU A 70 4.01 -6.73 23.10
CA GLU A 70 2.61 -6.63 22.65
C GLU A 70 2.43 -5.62 21.51
N MET A 71 3.06 -4.45 21.60
CA MET A 71 3.05 -3.49 20.49
C MET A 71 3.70 -4.10 19.25
N LYS A 72 4.86 -4.74 19.41
CA LYS A 72 5.60 -5.36 18.30
C LYS A 72 4.80 -6.49 17.66
N SER A 73 4.13 -7.32 18.46
CA SER A 73 3.31 -8.42 17.92
C SER A 73 2.13 -7.89 17.09
N CYS A 74 1.46 -6.83 17.55
CA CYS A 74 0.40 -6.17 16.80
C CYS A 74 0.93 -5.60 15.47
N LEU A 75 2.06 -4.88 15.49
CA LEU A 75 2.66 -4.31 14.28
C LEU A 75 3.10 -5.39 13.28
N LEU A 76 3.69 -6.48 13.77
CA LEU A 76 4.18 -7.57 12.93
C LEU A 76 3.05 -8.33 12.26
N PHE A 77 1.91 -8.50 12.92
CA PHE A 77 0.75 -9.16 12.34
C PHE A 77 0.34 -8.51 11.01
N TYR A 78 0.20 -7.18 10.99
CA TYR A 78 -0.19 -6.44 9.79
C TYR A 78 0.93 -6.30 8.75
N GLN A 79 2.20 -6.47 9.15
CA GLN A 79 3.35 -6.41 8.24
C GLN A 79 3.66 -7.75 7.56
N THR A 80 3.32 -8.86 8.23
CA THR A 80 3.65 -10.21 7.75
C THR A 80 2.60 -10.72 6.77
N ASP A 81 1.34 -10.34 6.95
CA ASP A 81 0.27 -10.72 6.04
C ASP A 81 0.27 -9.83 4.78
N ALA A 82 0.57 -10.45 3.64
CA ALA A 82 0.60 -9.80 2.33
C ALA A 82 -0.77 -9.19 1.95
N LYS A 83 -1.87 -9.73 2.49
CA LYS A 83 -3.22 -9.26 2.21
C LYS A 83 -3.41 -7.78 2.51
N TYR A 84 -2.89 -7.31 3.65
CA TYR A 84 -3.05 -5.90 4.02
C TYR A 84 -2.22 -4.96 3.13
N LEU A 85 -1.12 -5.45 2.56
CA LEU A 85 -0.35 -4.69 1.59
C LEU A 85 -1.08 -4.64 0.26
N ASP A 86 -1.66 -5.76 -0.18
CA ASP A 86 -2.44 -5.84 -1.42
C ASP A 86 -3.70 -4.96 -1.36
N ASP A 87 -4.40 -4.90 -0.23
CA ASP A 87 -5.53 -3.98 -0.02
C ASP A 87 -5.13 -2.50 -0.23
N GLU A 88 -3.93 -2.10 0.19
CA GLU A 88 -3.43 -0.73 -0.02
C GLU A 88 -2.94 -0.50 -1.45
N ARG A 89 -2.42 -1.52 -2.13
CA ARG A 89 -2.05 -1.47 -3.55
C ARG A 89 -3.29 -1.29 -4.42
N ASP A 90 -4.36 -2.03 -4.13
CA ASP A 90 -5.61 -1.96 -4.87
C ASP A 90 -6.23 -0.56 -4.80
N LYS A 91 -6.15 0.11 -3.64
CA LYS A 91 -6.59 1.51 -3.51
C LYS A 91 -5.86 2.45 -4.48
N ILE A 92 -4.54 2.26 -4.65
CA ILE A 92 -3.75 3.08 -5.59
C ILE A 92 -4.16 2.79 -7.03
N VAL A 93 -4.40 1.51 -7.35
CA VAL A 93 -4.86 1.12 -8.70
C VAL A 93 -6.23 1.71 -8.99
N LEU A 94 -7.18 1.64 -8.04
CA LEU A 94 -8.50 2.26 -8.17
C LEU A 94 -8.41 3.77 -8.38
N GLU A 95 -7.56 4.47 -7.64
CA GLU A 95 -7.35 5.92 -7.84
C GLU A 95 -6.83 6.24 -9.25
N LYS A 96 -5.96 5.39 -9.81
CA LYS A 96 -5.48 5.53 -11.19
C LYS A 96 -6.59 5.30 -12.21
N ILE A 97 -7.46 4.32 -11.97
CA ILE A 97 -8.62 4.06 -12.83
C ILE A 97 -9.55 5.28 -12.84
N SER A 98 -9.91 5.81 -11.66
CA SER A 98 -10.78 7.00 -11.57
C SER A 98 -10.19 8.22 -12.30
N LYS A 99 -8.88 8.47 -12.15
CA LYS A 99 -8.20 9.56 -12.89
C LYS A 99 -8.26 9.37 -14.41
N LEU A 100 -8.14 8.14 -14.90
CA LEU A 100 -8.25 7.87 -16.34
C LEU A 100 -9.69 8.05 -16.85
N GLU A 101 -10.68 7.63 -16.08
CA GLU A 101 -12.10 7.85 -16.39
C GLU A 101 -12.41 9.34 -16.50
N GLU A 102 -11.96 10.16 -15.55
CA GLU A 102 -12.13 11.62 -15.61
C GLU A 102 -11.50 12.25 -16.87
N LEU A 103 -10.31 11.80 -17.25
CA LEU A 103 -9.62 12.29 -18.45
C LEU A 103 -10.38 11.88 -19.72
N TYR A 104 -10.94 10.69 -19.75
CA TYR A 104 -11.73 10.20 -20.87
C TYR A 104 -13.04 10.99 -21.02
N GLN A 105 -13.74 11.27 -19.92
CA GLN A 105 -14.95 12.09 -19.92
C GLN A 105 -14.67 13.51 -20.45
N LYS A 106 -13.59 14.14 -19.99
CA LYS A 106 -13.19 15.49 -20.47
C LYS A 106 -12.89 15.52 -21.97
N GLN A 107 -12.22 14.49 -22.50
CA GLN A 107 -11.95 14.39 -23.93
C GLN A 107 -13.23 14.21 -24.76
N ASN A 108 -14.20 13.45 -24.26
CA ASN A 108 -15.46 13.22 -24.95
C ASN A 108 -16.41 14.42 -24.88
N SER A 109 -16.33 15.26 -23.84
CA SER A 109 -17.12 16.50 -23.75
C SER A 109 -16.57 17.65 -24.60
N THR A 110 -15.33 17.54 -25.11
CA THR A 110 -14.68 18.58 -25.92
C THR A 110 -14.80 18.29 -27.44
N LYS A 111 -15.33 17.12 -27.80
CA LYS A 111 -15.66 16.75 -29.19
C LYS A 111 -17.14 16.99 -29.45
#